data_AF-A0A914R5I4-F1
#
_entry.id   AF-A0A914R5I4-F1
#
_cell.length_a   1.000
_cell.length_b   1.000
_cell.length_c   1.000
_cell.angle_alpha   90.00
_cell.angle_beta   90.00
_cell.angle_gamma   90.00
#
_symmetry.space_group_name_H-M   'P 1'
#
loop_
_entity.id
_entity.type
_entity.pdbx_description
1 polymer ?
#
loop_
_entity_poly.entity_id
_entity_poly.type
_entity_poly.pdbx_seq_one_letter_code
_entity_poly.pdbx_strand_id
1 'polypeptide(L)'
;MRLEWIPVESSASINLSVPISDPSMMSNFERQFVGAIHEWTEDLFSTNAVLIDGRVRHRDEPLRSKDKKPRGTFHPIKVDTFVSSGANEQSHKGTIKYSFCVVELSADVIVRAAVPSKARVGNAVDAVKEHIVRTLCSRAELHYESTDVIEDEQKDRISVHQLPRDDLERHLDEKDLAEIGKSDEGPGRVHRSSSSTSSHNSAATSAVVSRAEQLKTNYLALLSIVVALFAIAIYILLHSLGE
;
A
#
# COMPACT_ATOMS: atom_id res chain seq x y z
N MET A 1 21.14 25.11 23.17
CA MET A 1 20.85 23.70 23.50
C MET A 1 21.03 22.88 22.23
N ARG A 2 21.85 21.83 22.22
CA ARG A 2 21.92 20.89 21.07
C ARG A 2 20.85 19.82 21.25
N LEU A 3 19.95 19.68 20.28
CA LEU A 3 19.00 18.58 20.21
C LEU A 3 19.77 17.33 19.76
N GLU A 4 19.93 16.37 20.67
CA GLU A 4 20.42 15.05 20.32
C GLU A 4 19.26 14.24 19.75
N TRP A 5 19.48 13.59 18.61
CA TRP A 5 18.49 12.79 17.92
C TRP A 5 18.77 11.31 18.12
N ILE A 6 17.72 10.52 18.29
CA ILE A 6 17.76 9.07 18.39
C ILE A 6 17.26 8.52 17.05
N PRO A 7 18.10 7.78 16.30
CA PRO A 7 17.66 7.09 15.11
C PRO A 7 16.70 5.95 15.48
N VAL A 8 15.64 5.80 14.68
CA VAL A 8 14.60 4.78 14.81
C VAL A 8 14.45 4.09 13.46
N GLU A 9 14.36 2.76 13.50
CA GLU A 9 14.20 1.93 12.31
C GLU A 9 13.00 1.00 12.47
N SER A 10 12.28 0.80 11.38
CA SER A 10 11.20 -0.17 11.26
C SER A 10 11.08 -0.61 9.80
N SER A 11 10.38 -1.71 9.57
CA SER A 11 9.94 -2.11 8.23
C SER A 11 8.49 -2.56 8.30
N ALA A 12 7.75 -2.30 7.23
CA ALA A 12 6.35 -2.69 7.11
C ALA A 12 6.12 -3.34 5.74
N SER A 13 5.44 -4.48 5.76
CA SER A 13 4.88 -5.10 4.56
C SER A 13 3.37 -5.04 4.67
N ILE A 14 2.73 -4.50 3.65
CA ILE A 14 1.33 -4.11 3.64
C ILE A 14 0.67 -4.84 2.48
N ASN A 15 -0.41 -5.55 2.76
CA ASN A 15 -1.23 -6.22 1.77
C ASN A 15 -2.70 -6.01 2.14
N LEU A 16 -3.40 -5.20 1.35
CA LEU A 16 -4.81 -4.85 1.53
C LEU A 16 -5.61 -5.28 0.32
N SER A 17 -6.82 -5.77 0.56
CA SER A 17 -7.84 -6.03 -0.45
C SER A 17 -9.16 -5.43 0.01
N VAL A 18 -9.55 -4.30 -0.59
CA VAL A 18 -10.68 -3.49 -0.13
C VAL A 18 -11.74 -3.37 -1.22
N PRO A 19 -12.99 -3.81 -0.95
CA PRO A 19 -14.08 -3.65 -1.90
C PRO A 19 -14.60 -2.20 -1.89
N ILE A 20 -14.63 -1.56 -3.06
CA ILE A 20 -15.19 -0.22 -3.23
C ILE A 20 -16.67 -0.35 -3.60
N SER A 21 -17.53 0.22 -2.77
CA SER A 21 -18.99 0.20 -2.95
C SER A 21 -19.54 1.53 -3.46
N ASP A 22 -18.72 2.59 -3.51
CA ASP A 22 -19.13 3.91 -4.02
C ASP A 22 -18.77 4.03 -5.52
N PRO A 23 -19.76 4.11 -6.43
CA PRO A 23 -19.50 4.25 -7.86
C PRO A 23 -18.78 5.55 -8.21
N SER A 24 -18.87 6.59 -7.37
CA SER A 24 -18.17 7.88 -7.60
C SER A 24 -16.65 7.78 -7.44
N MET A 25 -16.16 6.71 -6.82
CA MET A 25 -14.73 6.46 -6.66
C MET A 25 -14.13 5.71 -7.86
N MET A 26 -14.94 5.08 -8.72
CA MET A 26 -14.46 4.15 -9.77
C MET A 26 -13.52 4.78 -10.81
N SER A 27 -13.61 6.09 -11.03
CA SER A 27 -12.82 6.79 -12.05
C SER A 27 -11.69 7.65 -11.49
N ASN A 28 -11.45 7.63 -10.17
CA ASN A 28 -10.46 8.49 -9.55
C ASN A 28 -9.54 7.67 -8.64
N PHE A 29 -8.30 7.47 -9.10
CA PHE A 29 -7.29 6.70 -8.39
C PHE A 29 -7.04 7.24 -6.97
N GLU A 30 -6.91 8.56 -6.80
CA GLU A 30 -6.65 9.18 -5.49
C GLU A 30 -7.75 8.82 -4.49
N ARG A 31 -9.03 8.94 -4.88
CA ARG A 31 -10.17 8.59 -4.03
C ARG A 31 -10.19 7.09 -3.71
N GLN A 32 -9.86 6.23 -4.67
CA GLN A 32 -9.76 4.79 -4.44
C GLN A 32 -8.65 4.46 -3.45
N PHE A 33 -7.48 5.06 -3.63
CA PHE A 33 -6.32 4.84 -2.78
C PHE A 33 -6.57 5.32 -1.35
N VAL A 34 -7.02 6.57 -1.19
CA VAL A 34 -7.35 7.15 0.12
C VAL A 34 -8.46 6.34 0.80
N GLY A 35 -9.51 5.97 0.05
CA GLY A 35 -10.59 5.12 0.57
C GLY A 35 -10.10 3.74 1.00
N ALA A 36 -9.21 3.11 0.24
CA ALA A 36 -8.68 1.79 0.54
C ALA A 36 -7.79 1.76 1.80
N ILE A 37 -6.99 2.81 2.05
CA ILE A 37 -6.10 2.84 3.21
C ILE A 37 -6.75 3.43 4.47
N HIS A 38 -7.95 4.02 4.38
CA HIS A 38 -8.57 4.77 5.48
C HIS A 38 -8.77 3.91 6.74
N GLU A 39 -9.58 2.85 6.66
CA GLU A 39 -9.88 1.99 7.82
C GLU A 39 -8.61 1.35 8.38
N TRP A 40 -7.72 0.88 7.49
CA TRP A 40 -6.43 0.33 7.90
C TRP A 40 -5.56 1.36 8.64
N THR A 41 -5.59 2.63 8.22
CA THR A 41 -4.85 3.71 8.87
C THR A 41 -5.42 3.99 10.26
N GLU A 42 -6.74 4.03 10.42
CA GLU A 42 -7.40 4.17 11.73
C GLU A 42 -7.04 3.00 12.66
N ASP A 43 -7.04 1.76 12.17
CA ASP A 43 -6.63 0.58 12.93
C ASP A 43 -5.14 0.62 13.30
N LEU A 44 -4.28 1.07 12.38
CA LEU A 44 -2.86 1.25 12.63
C LEU A 44 -2.66 2.26 13.76
N PHE A 45 -3.32 3.42 13.75
CA PHE A 45 -3.15 4.44 14.79
C PHE A 45 -3.80 4.07 16.13
N SER A 46 -4.94 3.38 16.12
CA SER A 46 -5.63 2.95 17.34
C SER A 46 -4.90 1.82 18.10
N THR A 47 -4.04 1.07 17.41
CA THR A 47 -3.29 -0.03 18.02
C THR A 47 -2.17 0.47 18.93
N ASN A 48 -2.28 0.19 20.22
CA ASN A 48 -1.32 0.64 21.23
C ASN A 48 -0.16 -0.33 21.47
N ALA A 49 -0.28 -1.59 21.06
CA ALA A 49 0.77 -2.58 21.21
C ALA A 49 2.02 -2.18 20.40
N VAL A 50 3.18 -2.27 21.02
CA VAL A 50 4.48 -1.95 20.41
C VAL A 50 5.59 -2.79 21.04
N LEU A 51 6.55 -3.20 20.23
CA LEU A 51 7.86 -3.67 20.69
C LEU A 51 8.93 -2.62 20.41
N ILE A 52 9.76 -2.35 21.42
CA ILE A 52 10.97 -1.54 21.29
C ILE A 52 12.16 -2.47 21.55
N ASP A 53 13.01 -2.63 20.54
CA ASP A 53 14.10 -3.61 20.54
C ASP A 53 13.62 -5.02 20.97
N GLY A 54 12.48 -5.45 20.43
CA GLY A 54 11.86 -6.75 20.71
C GLY A 54 11.18 -6.88 22.08
N ARG A 55 11.06 -5.80 22.86
CA ARG A 55 10.39 -5.82 24.17
C ARG A 55 9.11 -5.00 24.16
N VAL A 56 8.04 -5.54 24.74
CA VAL A 56 6.80 -4.80 24.96
C VAL A 56 7.07 -3.62 25.88
N ARG A 57 6.71 -2.41 25.47
CA ARG A 57 6.87 -1.19 26.26
C ARG A 57 5.62 -0.32 26.20
N HIS A 58 5.33 0.37 27.28
CA HIS A 58 4.22 1.31 27.33
C HIS A 58 4.59 2.64 26.65
N ARG A 59 3.62 3.26 25.96
CA ARG A 59 3.82 4.49 25.19
C ARG A 59 4.34 5.66 26.03
N ASP A 60 3.97 5.72 27.30
CA ASP A 60 4.39 6.79 28.23
C ASP A 60 5.82 6.65 28.75
N GLU A 61 6.46 5.50 28.55
CA GLU A 61 7.81 5.28 29.04
C GLU A 61 8.84 6.14 28.28
N PRO A 62 9.92 6.56 28.94
CA PRO A 62 11.06 7.17 28.26
C PRO A 62 11.65 6.21 27.22
N LEU A 63 11.91 6.70 26.00
CA LEU A 63 12.49 5.88 24.94
C LEU A 63 13.89 5.39 25.34
N ARG A 64 14.74 6.30 25.85
CA ARG A 64 16.00 5.97 26.52
C ARG A 64 15.87 6.09 28.03
N SER A 65 16.35 5.07 28.75
CA SER A 65 16.53 5.14 30.20
C SER A 65 17.61 6.15 30.56
N LYS A 66 17.36 7.00 31.58
CA LYS A 66 18.28 8.05 32.05
C LYS A 66 19.67 7.52 32.45
N ASP A 67 19.79 6.23 32.79
CA ASP A 67 21.01 5.63 33.33
C ASP A 67 21.98 5.08 32.25
N LYS A 68 21.56 5.03 30.98
CA LYS A 68 22.44 4.57 29.89
C LYS A 68 23.18 5.76 29.29
N LYS A 69 24.42 5.99 29.74
CA LYS A 69 25.41 6.84 29.04
C LYS A 69 25.44 6.43 27.55
N PRO A 70 25.53 7.36 26.59
CA PRO A 70 25.66 7.02 25.18
C PRO A 70 27.00 6.30 24.98
N ARG A 71 26.98 4.96 25.01
CA ARG A 71 28.09 4.16 24.52
C ARG A 71 28.07 4.26 23.01
N GLY A 72 29.27 4.35 22.43
CA GLY A 72 29.50 4.58 21.01
C GLY A 72 28.69 3.67 20.09
N THR A 73 28.52 4.19 18.86
CA THR A 73 27.64 3.74 17.78
C THR A 73 26.15 3.88 18.14
N PHE A 74 25.51 4.92 17.58
CA PHE A 74 24.06 5.12 17.66
C PHE A 74 23.35 4.04 16.83
N HIS A 75 23.23 2.84 17.38
CA HIS A 75 22.40 1.82 16.77
C HIS A 75 20.95 2.33 16.73
N PRO A 76 20.29 2.27 15.56
CA PRO A 76 18.88 2.59 15.45
C PRO A 76 18.07 1.75 16.44
N ILE A 77 17.14 2.40 17.14
CA ILE A 77 16.16 1.69 17.96
C ILE A 77 15.17 1.01 17.02
N LYS A 78 14.98 -0.29 17.17
CA LYS A 78 14.00 -1.03 16.39
C LYS A 78 12.62 -0.87 16.99
N VAL A 79 11.65 -0.51 16.16
CA VAL A 79 10.26 -0.33 16.56
C VAL A 79 9.40 -1.27 15.74
N ASP A 80 8.73 -2.19 16.41
CA ASP A 80 7.73 -3.06 15.80
C ASP A 80 6.36 -2.61 16.27
N THR A 81 5.50 -2.24 15.33
CA THR A 81 4.10 -1.87 15.59
C THR A 81 3.18 -2.91 14.98
N PHE A 82 1.93 -2.92 15.45
CA PHE A 82 0.93 -3.88 15.05
C PHE A 82 -0.31 -3.14 14.55
N VAL A 83 -1.10 -3.83 13.74
CA VAL A 83 -2.42 -3.39 13.33
C VAL A 83 -3.42 -4.35 13.95
N SER A 84 -4.35 -3.83 14.72
CA SER A 84 -5.48 -4.57 15.25
C SER A 84 -6.32 -5.07 14.07
N SER A 85 -6.74 -6.33 14.12
CA SER A 85 -7.59 -6.93 13.07
C SER A 85 -9.04 -6.40 13.10
N GLY A 86 -9.29 -5.28 13.78
CA GLY A 86 -10.62 -4.75 14.06
C GLY A 86 -11.42 -5.64 15.02
N ALA A 87 -11.88 -5.11 16.14
CA ALA A 87 -12.87 -5.77 17.00
C ALA A 87 -14.30 -5.68 16.42
N ASN A 88 -14.42 -5.33 15.14
CA ASN A 88 -15.70 -5.38 14.42
C ASN A 88 -15.94 -6.82 13.97
N GLU A 89 -16.26 -7.68 14.93
CA GLU A 89 -17.35 -8.62 14.73
C GLU A 89 -18.59 -7.79 14.40
N GLN A 90 -18.68 -7.30 13.16
CA GLN A 90 -19.96 -6.95 12.58
C GLN A 90 -20.73 -8.26 12.58
N SER A 91 -21.50 -8.47 13.65
CA SER A 91 -22.66 -9.35 13.71
C SER A 91 -23.28 -9.34 12.33
N HIS A 92 -22.99 -10.38 11.54
CA HIS A 92 -23.41 -10.53 10.16
C HIS A 92 -24.93 -10.70 10.14
N LYS A 93 -25.67 -9.59 10.33
CA LYS A 93 -27.01 -9.47 9.78
C LYS A 93 -26.80 -9.37 8.27
N GLY A 94 -26.98 -10.50 7.59
CA GLY A 94 -26.71 -10.78 6.18
C GLY A 94 -27.20 -9.72 5.19
N THR A 95 -26.50 -8.58 5.16
CA THR A 95 -26.66 -7.55 4.16
C THR A 95 -25.62 -7.83 3.10
N ILE A 96 -26.07 -8.30 1.94
CA ILE A 96 -25.22 -8.46 0.76
C ILE A 96 -24.70 -7.06 0.40
N LYS A 97 -23.40 -6.82 0.60
CA LYS A 97 -22.74 -5.60 0.11
C LYS A 97 -22.30 -5.84 -1.33
N TYR A 98 -22.86 -5.07 -2.26
CA TYR A 98 -22.43 -5.07 -3.65
C TYR A 98 -21.18 -4.17 -3.77
N SER A 99 -20.12 -4.69 -4.38
CA SER A 99 -18.90 -3.92 -4.70
C SER A 99 -18.81 -3.68 -6.20
N PHE A 100 -18.36 -2.50 -6.60
CA PHE A 100 -18.14 -2.14 -8.00
C PHE A 100 -16.74 -2.50 -8.49
N CYS A 101 -15.74 -2.38 -7.62
CA CYS A 101 -14.37 -2.85 -7.85
C CYS A 101 -13.72 -3.29 -6.53
N VAL A 102 -12.57 -3.96 -6.63
CA VAL A 102 -11.72 -4.33 -5.50
C VAL A 102 -10.37 -3.67 -5.72
N VAL A 103 -9.90 -2.93 -4.73
CA VAL A 103 -8.55 -2.36 -4.71
C VAL A 103 -7.63 -3.34 -4.01
N GLU A 104 -6.59 -3.77 -4.71
CA GLU A 104 -5.51 -4.58 -4.15
C GLU A 104 -4.27 -3.69 -4.00
N LEU A 105 -3.81 -3.49 -2.77
CA LEU A 105 -2.60 -2.72 -2.46
C LEU A 105 -1.56 -3.64 -1.82
N SER A 106 -0.39 -3.74 -2.44
CA SER A 106 0.77 -4.41 -1.87
C SER A 106 1.94 -3.45 -1.82
N ALA A 107 2.54 -3.25 -0.65
CA ALA A 107 3.66 -2.33 -0.48
C ALA A 107 4.64 -2.80 0.60
N ASP A 108 5.93 -2.66 0.31
CA ASP A 108 6.99 -2.76 1.30
C ASP A 108 7.55 -1.36 1.57
N VAL A 109 7.69 -1.03 2.86
CA VAL A 109 8.14 0.27 3.36
C VAL A 109 9.27 0.05 4.37
N ILE A 110 10.42 0.65 4.10
CA ILE A 110 11.51 0.77 5.09
C ILE A 110 11.39 2.12 5.75
N VAL A 111 11.32 2.14 7.07
CA VAL A 111 11.18 3.35 7.87
C VAL A 111 12.51 3.70 8.51
N ARG A 112 13.01 4.89 8.16
CA ARG A 112 14.16 5.52 8.83
C ARG A 112 13.72 6.87 9.37
N ALA A 113 13.54 6.95 10.69
CA ALA A 113 13.09 8.14 11.37
C ALA A 113 14.07 8.56 12.46
N ALA A 114 13.91 9.77 12.99
CA ALA A 114 14.67 10.24 14.13
C ALA A 114 13.74 10.99 15.09
N VAL A 115 13.89 10.72 16.39
CA VAL A 115 13.13 11.41 17.45
C VAL A 115 14.06 12.09 18.45
N PRO A 116 13.63 13.16 19.13
CA PRO A 116 14.46 13.84 20.12
C PRO A 116 14.92 12.91 21.24
N SER A 117 16.09 13.16 21.83
CA SER A 117 16.66 12.28 22.88
C SER A 117 15.81 12.13 24.14
N LYS A 118 14.92 13.09 24.39
CA LYS A 118 13.95 13.09 25.50
C LYS A 118 12.59 12.51 25.12
N ALA A 119 12.45 11.96 23.91
CA ALA A 119 11.22 11.36 23.42
C ALA A 119 10.77 10.19 24.29
N ARG A 120 9.45 9.98 24.32
CA ARG A 120 8.82 8.79 24.87
C ARG A 120 8.71 7.72 23.80
N VAL A 121 8.39 6.50 24.22
CA VAL A 121 8.08 5.37 23.32
C VAL A 121 6.99 5.77 22.33
N GLY A 122 5.92 6.44 22.79
CA GLY A 122 4.82 6.90 21.92
C GLY A 122 5.29 7.77 20.76
N ASN A 123 6.24 8.69 20.99
CA ASN A 123 6.77 9.54 19.93
C ASN A 123 7.51 8.75 18.84
N ALA A 124 8.26 7.70 19.22
CA ALA A 124 8.94 6.84 18.25
C ALA A 124 7.94 6.03 17.43
N VAL A 125 6.89 5.52 18.07
CA VAL A 125 5.81 4.78 17.41
C VAL A 125 5.06 5.68 16.43
N ASP A 126 4.69 6.89 16.85
CA ASP A 126 3.94 7.82 16.00
C ASP A 126 4.79 8.26 14.82
N ALA A 127 6.08 8.54 15.03
CA ALA A 127 7.01 8.83 13.94
C ALA A 127 7.09 7.68 12.92
N VAL A 128 7.08 6.42 13.37
CA VAL A 128 7.07 5.25 12.48
C VAL A 128 5.75 5.13 11.71
N LYS A 129 4.61 5.19 12.41
CA LYS A 129 3.28 5.08 11.78
C LYS A 129 3.03 6.20 10.78
N GLU A 130 3.37 7.43 11.15
CA GLU A 130 3.29 8.57 10.24
C GLU A 130 4.23 8.42 9.05
N HIS A 131 5.45 7.90 9.24
CA HIS A 131 6.37 7.67 8.14
C HIS A 131 5.78 6.70 7.13
N ILE A 132 5.21 5.58 7.59
CA ILE A 132 4.56 4.61 6.72
C ILE A 132 3.46 5.27 5.89
N VAL A 133 2.50 5.94 6.54
CA VAL A 133 1.37 6.57 5.83
C VAL A 133 1.85 7.66 4.88
N ARG A 134 2.80 8.49 5.30
CA ARG A 134 3.38 9.55 4.46
C ARG A 134 4.07 8.98 3.22
N THR A 135 4.84 7.90 3.37
CA THR A 135 5.50 7.23 2.24
C THR A 135 4.46 6.67 1.27
N LEU A 136 3.41 6.01 1.77
CA LEU A 136 2.32 5.51 0.92
C LEU A 136 1.64 6.64 0.14
N CYS A 137 1.24 7.72 0.83
CA CYS A 137 0.59 8.87 0.19
C CYS A 137 1.51 9.55 -0.83
N SER A 138 2.78 9.76 -0.49
CA SER A 138 3.75 10.37 -1.42
C SER A 138 3.98 9.52 -2.67
N ARG A 139 4.04 8.19 -2.52
CA ARG A 139 4.16 7.28 -3.67
C ARG A 139 2.90 7.30 -4.53
N ALA A 140 1.72 7.39 -3.93
CA ALA A 140 0.46 7.51 -4.65
C ALA A 140 0.33 8.86 -5.39
N GLU A 141 0.75 9.96 -4.77
CA GLU A 141 0.77 11.30 -5.36
C GLU A 141 1.71 11.37 -6.56
N LEU A 142 2.95 10.89 -6.42
CA LEU A 142 3.90 10.81 -7.54
C LEU A 142 3.40 9.94 -8.69
N HIS A 143 2.71 8.84 -8.36
CA HIS A 143 2.07 8.00 -9.38
C HIS A 143 0.97 8.78 -10.10
N TYR A 144 0.08 9.45 -9.36
CA TYR A 144 -1.01 10.25 -9.91
C TYR A 144 -0.48 11.33 -10.86
N GLU A 145 0.50 12.15 -10.42
CA GLU A 145 1.13 13.19 -11.24
C GLU A 145 1.78 12.62 -12.52
N SER A 146 2.32 11.41 -12.46
CA SER A 146 2.93 10.75 -13.61
C SER A 146 1.91 10.18 -14.60
N THR A 147 0.71 9.82 -14.13
CA THR A 147 -0.37 9.25 -14.96
C THR A 147 -1.39 10.27 -15.45
N ASP A 148 -1.48 11.45 -14.83
CA ASP A 148 -2.39 12.56 -15.22
C ASP A 148 -2.16 13.05 -16.68
N VAL A 149 -1.02 12.68 -17.28
CA VAL A 149 -0.65 13.00 -18.68
C VAL A 149 -1.13 11.93 -19.68
N ILE A 150 -1.65 10.79 -19.23
CA ILE A 150 -1.93 9.60 -20.06
C ILE A 150 -3.41 9.17 -19.99
N GLU A 151 -4.25 9.81 -19.18
CA GLU A 151 -5.69 9.51 -19.13
C GLU A 151 -6.48 10.07 -20.33
N ASP A 152 -5.97 9.88 -21.56
CA ASP A 152 -6.81 9.79 -22.74
C ASP A 152 -6.94 8.31 -23.12
N GLU A 153 -8.13 7.77 -22.86
CA GLU A 153 -8.68 6.50 -23.34
C GLU A 153 -7.98 5.19 -22.90
N GLN A 154 -8.40 4.61 -21.76
CA GLN A 154 -8.49 3.14 -21.73
C GLN A 154 -9.59 2.57 -20.82
N LYS A 155 -10.57 1.96 -21.49
CA LYS A 155 -11.77 1.32 -20.98
C LYS A 155 -11.49 -0.13 -20.54
N ASP A 156 -10.37 -0.36 -19.85
CA ASP A 156 -10.02 -1.68 -19.33
C ASP A 156 -10.56 -1.88 -17.92
N ARG A 157 -11.28 -2.99 -17.71
CA ARG A 157 -11.95 -3.31 -16.43
C ARG A 157 -10.99 -3.59 -15.27
N ILE A 158 -9.70 -3.66 -15.55
CA ILE A 158 -8.62 -3.92 -14.60
C ILE A 158 -7.53 -2.88 -14.88
N SER A 159 -7.28 -2.01 -13.91
CA SER A 159 -6.13 -1.14 -13.90
C SER A 159 -5.09 -1.68 -12.92
N VAL A 160 -3.84 -1.74 -13.34
CA VAL A 160 -2.71 -2.11 -12.47
C VAL A 160 -1.82 -0.90 -12.34
N HIS A 161 -1.65 -0.43 -11.11
CA HIS A 161 -0.83 0.73 -10.79
C HIS A 161 0.42 0.28 -10.05
N GLN A 162 1.59 0.58 -10.61
CA GLN A 162 2.84 0.32 -9.93
C GLN A 162 3.37 1.63 -9.36
N LEU A 163 3.27 1.77 -8.04
CA LEU A 163 3.79 2.94 -7.34
C LEU A 163 5.32 3.05 -7.49
N PRO A 164 5.86 4.27 -7.69
CA PRO A 164 7.30 4.50 -7.71
C PRO A 164 7.98 3.90 -6.47
N ARG A 165 9.11 3.23 -6.68
CA ARG A 165 10.00 2.79 -5.60
C ARG A 165 11.01 3.90 -5.34
N ASP A 166 11.40 4.07 -4.09
CA ASP A 166 12.43 5.05 -3.74
C ASP A 166 13.79 4.58 -4.30
N ASP A 167 14.37 5.34 -5.24
CA ASP A 167 15.67 5.04 -5.86
C ASP A 167 16.86 5.08 -4.86
N LEU A 168 16.62 5.51 -3.61
CA LEU A 168 17.63 5.57 -2.54
C LEU A 168 18.06 4.16 -2.04
N GLU A 169 17.41 3.09 -2.48
CA GLU A 169 17.76 1.71 -2.14
C GLU A 169 18.84 1.09 -3.05
N ARG A 170 19.32 1.79 -4.09
CA ARG A 170 20.48 1.34 -4.86
C ARG A 170 21.78 1.78 -4.19
N HIS A 171 22.28 0.88 -3.34
CA HIS A 171 23.71 0.63 -3.14
C HIS A 171 24.51 1.81 -2.55
N LEU A 172 24.41 2.00 -1.23
CA LEU A 172 25.55 2.52 -0.47
C LEU A 172 26.24 1.32 0.18
N ASP A 173 27.21 0.77 -0.55
CA ASP A 173 28.12 -0.23 -0.01
C ASP A 173 28.90 0.38 1.16
N GLU A 174 29.20 -0.45 2.16
CA GLU A 174 29.90 -0.10 3.40
C GLU A 174 31.28 0.57 3.18
N LYS A 175 31.77 0.60 1.94
CA LYS A 175 33.00 1.28 1.51
C LYS A 175 32.89 2.80 1.38
N ASP A 176 31.71 3.36 1.07
CA ASP A 176 31.59 4.80 0.79
C ASP A 176 31.59 5.66 2.07
N LEU A 177 31.30 5.04 3.23
CA LEU A 177 31.37 5.71 4.53
C LEU A 177 32.81 5.85 5.08
N ALA A 178 33.78 5.17 4.48
CA ALA A 178 35.18 5.23 4.90
C ALA A 178 35.98 6.35 4.21
N GLU A 179 35.42 7.06 3.21
CA GLU A 179 36.16 8.02 2.39
C GLU A 179 35.81 9.51 2.64
N ILE A 180 34.92 9.84 3.58
CA ILE A 180 34.61 11.24 3.96
C ILE A 180 35.71 11.88 4.85
N GLY A 181 36.91 11.29 4.86
CA GLY A 181 37.98 11.67 5.79
C GLY A 181 39.37 11.64 5.18
N LYS A 182 39.59 12.06 3.93
CA LYS A 182 40.93 12.41 3.41
C LYS A 182 40.89 13.21 2.09
N SER A 183 41.45 14.43 2.16
CA SER A 183 42.08 15.29 1.11
C SER A 183 41.38 15.48 -0.24
N ASP A 184 40.98 16.70 -0.62
CA ASP A 184 41.78 17.83 -1.15
C ASP A 184 42.08 17.76 -2.67
N GLU A 185 41.70 18.83 -3.36
CA GLU A 185 41.97 19.31 -4.74
C GLU A 185 41.90 18.39 -5.99
N GLY A 186 41.05 18.79 -6.96
CA GLY A 186 41.31 18.60 -8.41
C GLY A 186 40.09 18.28 -9.30
N PRO A 187 39.83 19.03 -10.41
CA PRO A 187 38.61 18.88 -11.21
C PRO A 187 38.79 17.84 -12.34
N GLY A 188 37.87 16.90 -12.45
CA GLY A 188 37.99 15.82 -13.44
C GLY A 188 36.66 15.21 -13.90
N ARG A 189 36.23 15.66 -15.08
CA ARG A 189 35.40 14.95 -16.09
C ARG A 189 34.08 14.31 -15.67
N VAL A 190 33.02 14.97 -16.13
CA VAL A 190 31.71 14.41 -16.46
C VAL A 190 31.90 13.18 -17.37
N HIS A 191 31.53 12.00 -16.89
CA HIS A 191 31.23 10.84 -17.73
C HIS A 191 29.76 10.47 -17.58
N ARG A 192 28.99 10.92 -18.56
CA ARG A 192 27.64 10.47 -18.86
C ARG A 192 27.77 9.18 -19.66
N SER A 193 27.37 8.06 -19.08
CA SER A 193 27.16 6.81 -19.82
C SER A 193 25.90 6.13 -19.33
N SER A 194 24.88 6.19 -20.19
CA SER A 194 23.78 5.24 -20.24
C SER A 194 24.32 3.87 -20.65
N SER A 195 23.83 2.77 -20.07
CA SER A 195 23.23 1.64 -20.78
C SER A 195 23.04 0.40 -19.89
N SER A 196 21.79 -0.07 -19.90
CA SER A 196 21.34 -1.46 -20.03
C SER A 196 21.77 -2.52 -19.00
N THR A 197 20.79 -3.23 -18.44
CA THR A 197 20.59 -4.67 -18.73
C THR A 197 19.23 -5.13 -18.19
N SER A 198 18.44 -5.66 -19.11
CA SER A 198 17.29 -6.52 -18.88
C SER A 198 17.75 -7.84 -18.25
N SER A 199 16.99 -8.39 -17.30
CA SER A 199 16.95 -9.84 -17.07
C SER A 199 15.66 -10.26 -16.39
N HIS A 200 15.12 -11.32 -16.97
CA HIS A 200 13.89 -12.06 -16.70
C HIS A 200 13.81 -12.72 -15.31
N ASN A 201 12.55 -12.99 -14.93
CA ASN A 201 11.98 -14.13 -14.17
C ASN A 201 11.01 -13.61 -13.09
N SER A 202 9.77 -14.10 -12.90
CA SER A 202 9.24 -15.45 -13.08
C SER A 202 7.74 -15.42 -13.34
N ALA A 203 7.29 -16.49 -14.01
CA ALA A 203 5.91 -16.87 -14.21
C ALA A 203 5.15 -17.11 -12.90
N ALA A 204 3.91 -16.63 -12.83
CA ALA A 204 2.78 -17.25 -12.16
C ALA A 204 1.47 -16.51 -12.53
N THR A 205 1.02 -16.60 -13.79
CA THR A 205 -0.31 -16.12 -14.20
C THR A 205 -1.10 -17.23 -14.88
N SER A 206 -1.50 -18.24 -14.11
CA SER A 206 -2.52 -19.20 -14.53
C SER A 206 -3.59 -19.34 -13.44
N ALA A 207 -4.39 -18.28 -13.26
CA ALA A 207 -5.63 -18.39 -12.47
C ALA A 207 -6.69 -17.34 -12.85
N VAL A 208 -6.30 -16.21 -13.45
CA VAL A 208 -7.24 -15.08 -13.67
C VAL A 208 -7.97 -15.16 -15.03
N VAL A 209 -7.43 -15.88 -16.02
CA VAL A 209 -8.04 -16.02 -17.36
C VAL A 209 -9.36 -16.79 -17.35
N SER A 210 -9.63 -17.62 -16.33
CA SER A 210 -10.88 -18.41 -16.26
C SER A 210 -12.11 -17.61 -15.79
N ARG A 211 -11.93 -16.50 -15.06
CA ARG A 211 -13.05 -15.77 -14.44
C ARG A 211 -13.78 -14.84 -15.42
N ALA A 212 -13.05 -14.31 -16.41
CA ALA A 212 -13.62 -13.47 -17.47
C ALA A 212 -14.44 -14.29 -18.48
N GLU A 213 -14.02 -15.52 -18.77
CA GLU A 213 -14.78 -16.49 -19.58
C GLU A 213 -16.09 -16.87 -18.88
N GLN A 214 -16.03 -17.17 -17.58
CA GLN A 214 -17.19 -17.63 -16.80
C GLN A 214 -18.29 -16.55 -16.67
N LEU A 215 -17.91 -15.27 -16.62
CA LEU A 215 -18.88 -14.16 -16.58
C LEU A 215 -19.63 -14.00 -17.91
N LYS A 216 -18.97 -14.24 -19.06
CA LYS A 216 -19.59 -14.20 -20.39
C LYS A 216 -20.58 -15.36 -20.57
N THR A 217 -20.23 -16.55 -20.09
CA THR A 217 -21.13 -17.73 -20.14
C THR A 217 -22.42 -17.48 -19.35
N ASN A 218 -22.32 -16.87 -18.17
CA ASN A 218 -23.49 -16.53 -17.35
C ASN A 218 -24.42 -15.51 -18.04
N TYR A 219 -23.85 -14.52 -18.74
CA TYR A 219 -24.63 -13.52 -19.48
C TYR A 219 -25.36 -14.13 -20.68
N LEU A 220 -24.69 -15.00 -21.44
CA LEU A 220 -25.30 -15.70 -22.58
C LEU A 220 -26.41 -16.67 -22.14
N ALA A 221 -26.25 -17.34 -21.00
CA ALA A 221 -27.28 -18.19 -20.42
C ALA A 221 -28.52 -17.39 -20.00
N LEU A 222 -28.33 -16.24 -19.34
CA LEU A 222 -29.42 -15.32 -18.99
C LEU A 222 -30.16 -14.79 -20.22
N LEU A 223 -29.42 -14.39 -21.26
CA LEU A 223 -30.01 -13.94 -22.52
C LEU A 223 -30.84 -15.04 -23.19
N SER A 224 -30.33 -16.29 -23.18
CA SER A 224 -31.06 -17.45 -23.70
C SER A 224 -32.37 -17.71 -22.97
N ILE A 225 -32.37 -17.59 -21.63
CA ILE A 225 -33.59 -17.74 -20.81
C ILE A 225 -34.60 -16.64 -21.13
N VAL A 226 -34.16 -15.38 -21.21
CA VAL A 226 -35.05 -14.24 -21.52
C VAL A 226 -35.69 -14.41 -22.90
N VAL A 227 -34.92 -14.81 -23.91
CA VAL A 227 -35.45 -15.05 -25.27
C VAL A 227 -36.46 -16.20 -25.26
N ALA A 228 -36.19 -17.29 -24.54
CA ALA A 228 -37.11 -18.41 -24.43
C ALA A 228 -38.44 -18.01 -23.77
N LEU A 229 -38.39 -17.23 -22.69
CA LEU A 229 -39.58 -16.71 -22.02
C LEU A 229 -40.38 -15.78 -22.94
N PHE A 230 -39.71 -14.94 -23.72
CA PHE A 230 -40.36 -14.06 -24.68
C PHE A 230 -41.06 -14.85 -25.80
N ALA A 231 -40.42 -15.91 -26.31
CA ALA A 231 -41.00 -16.79 -27.31
C ALA A 231 -42.24 -17.54 -26.77
N ILE A 232 -42.18 -18.01 -25.52
CA ILE A 232 -43.32 -18.66 -24.85
C ILE A 232 -44.47 -17.66 -24.67
N ALA A 233 -44.18 -16.44 -24.22
CA ALA A 233 -45.20 -15.40 -24.06
C ALA A 233 -45.88 -15.06 -25.39
N ILE A 234 -45.11 -14.91 -26.47
CA ILE A 234 -45.65 -14.68 -27.82
C ILE A 234 -46.51 -15.86 -28.28
N TYR A 235 -46.05 -17.09 -28.05
CA TYR A 235 -46.81 -18.30 -28.40
C TYR A 235 -48.17 -18.34 -27.68
N ILE A 236 -48.19 -18.07 -26.38
CA ILE A 236 -49.43 -18.01 -25.59
C ILE A 236 -50.33 -16.88 -26.12
N LEU A 237 -49.77 -15.71 -26.44
CA LEU A 237 -50.54 -14.58 -26.96
C LEU A 237 -51.20 -14.90 -28.30
N LEU A 238 -50.44 -15.50 -29.23
CA LEU A 238 -50.94 -15.90 -30.55
C LEU A 238 -52.00 -16.99 -30.44
N HIS A 239 -51.82 -17.95 -29.55
CA HIS A 239 -52.80 -19.00 -29.31
C HIS A 239 -54.06 -18.48 -28.61
N SER A 240 -53.95 -17.41 -27.80
CA SER A 240 -55.09 -16.77 -27.13
C SER A 240 -55.87 -15.81 -28.04
N LEU A 241 -55.29 -15.38 -29.16
CA LEU A 241 -55.96 -14.56 -30.19
C LEU A 241 -56.56 -15.39 -31.34
N GLY A 242 -56.23 -16.69 -31.40
CA GLY A 242 -56.67 -17.61 -32.45
C GLY A 242 -57.95 -18.39 -32.12
N GLU A 243 -58.53 -18.18 -30.93
CA GLU A 243 -59.88 -18.62 -30.53
C GLU A 243 -60.83 -17.42 -30.50
#